data_AF-A0A9J6CUM3-F1
#
_entry.id   AF-A0A9J6CUM3-F1
#
_cell.length_a   1.000
_cell.length_b   1.000
_cell.length_c   1.000
_cell.angle_alpha   90.00
_cell.angle_beta   90.00
_cell.angle_gamma   90.00
#
_symmetry.space_group_name_H-M   'P 1'
#
loop_
_entity.id
_entity.type
_entity.pdbx_description
1 polymer ?
#
loop_
_entity_poly.entity_id
_entity_poly.type
_entity_poly.pdbx_seq_one_letter_code
_entity_poly.pdbx_strand_id
1 'polypeptide(L)'
;MLTNPTTDKAKHTGIYDHLSACNTELSKINDALEEHLADEELEAEYVAAAEYNDQVVSVLAEIRCKIDGFGCVNSTAVTAPTTAATVLDTMTIIGPKLPNFDLQTFRGDIPEWSAFWEQFEQTVHLNNALSTMTKFFYLWHYLAGEAAAEIFGFPTSESCFVDAIKLLKGLFSDRNKIVQHHLSALRNLRHVKAGSVTSIY
;
A
#
# COMPACT_ATOMS: atom_id res chain seq x y z
N MET A 1 66.06 -30.39 -26.14
CA MET A 1 65.40 -31.17 -25.07
C MET A 1 64.20 -31.88 -25.68
N LEU A 2 64.25 -33.21 -25.80
CA LEU A 2 63.18 -34.00 -26.43
C LEU A 2 62.03 -34.18 -25.43
N THR A 3 60.87 -33.59 -25.71
CA THR A 3 59.63 -33.94 -25.01
C THR A 3 59.16 -35.29 -25.54
N ASN A 4 59.13 -36.29 -24.65
CA ASN A 4 58.84 -37.68 -24.99
C ASN A 4 57.36 -37.80 -25.40
N PRO A 5 57.03 -38.25 -26.63
CA PRO A 5 55.65 -38.27 -27.16
C PRO A 5 54.69 -39.11 -26.31
N THR A 6 55.22 -40.10 -25.58
CA THR A 6 54.47 -40.94 -24.65
C THR A 6 53.95 -40.14 -23.43
N THR A 7 54.75 -39.19 -22.94
CA THR A 7 54.39 -38.36 -21.78
C THR A 7 53.34 -37.32 -22.15
N ASP A 8 53.41 -36.78 -23.36
CA ASP A 8 52.43 -35.83 -23.88
C ASP A 8 51.08 -36.51 -24.11
N LYS A 9 51.08 -37.69 -24.75
CA LYS A 9 49.89 -38.52 -24.93
C LYS A 9 49.21 -38.86 -23.60
N ALA A 10 49.97 -39.27 -22.58
CA ALA A 10 49.41 -39.60 -21.26
C ALA A 10 48.76 -38.39 -20.58
N LYS A 11 49.33 -37.18 -20.72
CA LYS A 11 48.73 -35.94 -20.21
C LYS A 11 47.43 -35.60 -20.93
N HIS A 12 47.42 -35.70 -22.26
CA HIS A 12 46.22 -35.48 -23.05
C HIS A 12 45.11 -36.47 -22.72
N THR A 13 45.44 -37.74 -22.48
CA THR A 13 44.46 -38.74 -22.03
C THR A 13 43.90 -38.39 -20.65
N GLY A 14 44.73 -38.02 -19.68
CA GLY A 14 44.25 -37.62 -18.35
C GLY A 14 43.35 -36.38 -18.38
N ILE A 15 43.67 -35.40 -19.23
CA ILE A 15 42.84 -34.20 -19.44
C ILE A 15 41.51 -34.59 -20.09
N TYR A 16 41.53 -35.47 -21.10
CA TYR A 16 40.32 -35.96 -21.76
C TYR A 16 39.40 -36.71 -20.78
N ASP A 17 39.95 -37.61 -19.98
CA ASP A 17 39.20 -38.38 -18.99
C ASP A 17 38.56 -37.45 -17.95
N HIS A 18 39.31 -36.44 -17.48
CA HIS A 18 38.78 -35.45 -16.53
C HIS A 18 37.70 -34.57 -17.14
N LEU A 19 37.88 -34.08 -18.38
CA LEU A 19 36.87 -33.30 -19.09
C LEU A 19 35.62 -34.14 -19.37
N SER A 20 35.77 -35.39 -19.77
CA SER A 20 34.66 -36.33 -20.00
C SER A 20 33.87 -36.59 -18.72
N ALA A 21 34.57 -36.82 -17.60
CA ALA A 21 33.94 -36.99 -16.30
C ALA A 21 33.21 -35.71 -15.87
N CYS A 22 33.85 -34.54 -16.00
CA CYS A 22 33.25 -33.25 -15.67
C CYS A 22 32.01 -32.94 -16.53
N ASN A 23 32.08 -33.24 -17.83
CA ASN A 23 30.95 -33.08 -18.75
C ASN A 23 29.78 -34.02 -18.42
N THR A 24 30.08 -35.22 -17.93
CA THR A 24 29.05 -36.18 -17.49
C THR A 24 28.37 -35.71 -16.20
N GLU A 25 29.13 -35.18 -15.24
CA GLU A 25 28.56 -34.57 -14.02
C GLU A 25 27.73 -33.31 -14.35
N LEU A 26 28.18 -32.47 -15.30
CA LEU A 26 27.40 -31.34 -15.78
C LEU A 26 26.07 -31.79 -16.42
N SER A 27 26.08 -32.87 -17.21
CA SER A 27 24.85 -33.43 -17.78
C SER A 27 23.88 -33.88 -16.68
N LYS A 28 24.37 -34.58 -15.64
CA LYS A 28 23.52 -35.00 -14.52
C LYS A 28 22.92 -33.82 -13.77
N ILE A 29 23.68 -32.75 -13.57
CA ILE A 29 23.18 -31.53 -12.93
C ILE A 29 22.14 -30.84 -13.82
N ASN A 30 22.35 -30.82 -15.13
CA ASN A 30 21.38 -30.27 -16.08
C ASN A 30 20.05 -31.05 -16.05
N ASP A 31 20.11 -32.38 -16.06
CA ASP A 31 18.92 -33.25 -16.00
C ASP A 31 18.17 -33.08 -14.67
N ALA A 32 18.90 -32.97 -13.54
CA ALA A 32 18.30 -32.71 -12.23
C ALA A 32 17.68 -31.29 -12.11
N LEU A 33 18.23 -30.31 -12.83
CA LEU A 33 17.66 -28.96 -12.89
C LEU A 33 16.36 -28.95 -13.70
N GLU A 34 16.30 -29.73 -14.78
CA GLU A 34 15.11 -29.90 -15.61
C GLU A 34 13.95 -30.52 -14.80
N GLU A 35 14.22 -31.49 -13.92
CA GLU A 35 13.21 -32.06 -13.01
C GLU A 35 12.64 -31.02 -12.02
N HIS A 36 13.47 -30.09 -11.56
CA HIS A 36 13.04 -28.99 -10.69
C HIS A 36 12.37 -27.82 -11.44
N LEU A 37 12.46 -27.80 -12.78
CA LEU A 37 11.74 -26.92 -13.68
C LEU A 37 10.57 -27.68 -14.33
N ALA A 38 9.91 -28.56 -13.57
CA ALA A 38 8.80 -29.35 -14.09
C ALA A 38 7.80 -28.43 -14.79
N ASP A 39 7.57 -28.68 -16.08
CA ASP A 39 6.63 -27.93 -16.93
C ASP A 39 5.25 -27.80 -16.25
N GLU A 40 4.91 -28.72 -15.35
CA GLU A 40 3.66 -28.76 -14.60
C GLU A 40 3.49 -27.59 -13.61
N GLU A 41 4.55 -27.15 -12.92
CA GLU A 41 4.47 -25.97 -12.03
C GLU A 41 4.41 -24.68 -12.84
N LEU A 42 5.16 -24.63 -13.96
CA LEU A 42 5.17 -23.50 -14.88
C LEU A 42 3.83 -23.37 -15.64
N GLU A 43 3.24 -24.48 -16.08
CA GLU A 43 1.95 -24.51 -16.76
C GLU A 43 0.82 -24.14 -15.80
N ALA A 44 0.88 -24.59 -14.55
CA ALA A 44 -0.05 -24.17 -13.51
C ALA A 44 0.05 -22.66 -13.23
N GLU A 45 1.25 -22.10 -13.14
CA GLU A 45 1.47 -20.66 -12.98
C GLU A 45 0.99 -19.86 -14.20
N TYR A 46 1.24 -20.36 -15.42
CA TYR A 46 0.77 -19.74 -16.65
C TYR A 46 -0.75 -19.71 -16.74
N VAL A 47 -1.42 -20.81 -16.38
CA VAL A 47 -2.88 -20.89 -16.31
C VAL A 47 -3.43 -19.93 -15.25
N ALA A 48 -2.85 -19.91 -14.04
CA ALA A 48 -3.26 -18.99 -12.99
C ALA A 48 -3.09 -17.51 -13.40
N ALA A 49 -2.01 -17.18 -14.11
CA ALA A 49 -1.78 -15.83 -14.63
C ALA A 49 -2.81 -15.43 -15.70
N ALA A 50 -3.18 -16.36 -16.59
CA ALA A 50 -4.22 -16.14 -17.58
C ALA A 50 -5.59 -15.89 -16.90
N GLU A 51 -5.95 -16.71 -15.91
CA GLU A 51 -7.20 -16.54 -15.14
C GLU A 51 -7.24 -15.21 -14.38
N TYR A 52 -6.12 -14.79 -13.76
CA TYR A 52 -6.02 -13.50 -13.09
C TYR A 52 -6.23 -12.35 -14.08
N ASN A 53 -5.62 -12.42 -15.27
CA ASN A 53 -5.79 -11.41 -16.31
C ASN A 53 -7.25 -11.32 -16.77
N ASP A 54 -7.93 -12.45 -16.96
CA ASP A 54 -9.36 -12.49 -17.32
C ASP A 54 -10.23 -11.84 -16.23
N GLN A 55 -9.94 -12.08 -14.96
CA GLN A 55 -10.62 -11.43 -13.84
C GLN A 55 -10.41 -9.91 -13.86
N VAL A 56 -9.18 -9.44 -14.08
CA VAL A 56 -8.87 -8.01 -14.20
C VAL A 56 -9.64 -7.37 -15.35
N VAL A 57 -9.63 -8.00 -16.54
CA VAL A 57 -10.36 -7.49 -17.72
C VAL A 57 -11.86 -7.40 -17.44
N SER A 58 -12.44 -8.42 -16.78
CA SER A 58 -13.85 -8.44 -16.40
C SER A 58 -14.20 -7.28 -15.45
N VAL A 59 -13.42 -7.07 -14.39
CA VAL A 59 -13.65 -5.98 -13.43
C VAL A 59 -13.45 -4.62 -14.09
N LEU A 60 -12.43 -4.45 -14.95
CA LEU A 60 -12.23 -3.22 -15.72
C LEU A 60 -13.42 -2.93 -16.65
N ALA A 61 -13.97 -3.97 -17.30
CA ALA A 61 -15.15 -3.83 -18.14
C ALA A 61 -16.39 -3.46 -17.30
N GLU A 62 -16.59 -4.08 -16.14
CA GLU A 62 -17.68 -3.75 -15.22
C GLU A 62 -17.61 -2.28 -14.77
N ILE A 63 -16.42 -1.82 -14.37
CA ILE A 63 -16.18 -0.42 -13.99
C ILE A 63 -16.46 0.50 -15.18
N ARG A 64 -15.97 0.17 -16.38
CA ARG A 64 -16.20 0.99 -17.59
C ARG A 64 -17.69 1.07 -17.94
N CYS A 65 -18.40 -0.06 -17.89
CA CYS A 65 -19.85 -0.09 -18.08
C CYS A 65 -20.59 0.77 -17.05
N LYS A 66 -20.16 0.75 -15.78
CA LYS A 66 -20.73 1.62 -14.76
C LYS A 66 -20.45 3.09 -15.07
N ILE A 67 -19.22 3.45 -15.46
CA ILE A 67 -18.87 4.83 -15.86
C ILE A 67 -19.73 5.30 -17.05
N ASP A 68 -19.89 4.48 -18.09
CA ASP A 68 -20.70 4.81 -19.26
C ASP A 68 -22.20 4.92 -18.90
N GLY A 69 -22.68 4.09 -17.96
CA GLY A 69 -24.02 4.20 -17.37
C GLY A 69 -24.22 5.45 -16.50
N PHE A 70 -23.17 5.96 -15.85
CA PHE A 70 -23.17 7.25 -15.15
C PHE A 70 -22.93 8.44 -16.11
N GLY A 71 -22.45 8.19 -17.33
CA GLY A 71 -21.96 9.19 -18.29
C GLY A 71 -23.01 9.79 -19.24
N CYS A 72 -24.32 9.67 -18.97
CA CYS A 72 -25.36 10.26 -19.83
C CYS A 72 -25.92 11.61 -19.35
N VAL A 73 -25.12 12.48 -18.72
CA VAL A 73 -25.52 13.88 -18.48
C VAL A 73 -24.32 14.83 -18.60
N ASN A 74 -23.93 15.15 -19.84
CA ASN A 74 -23.82 16.53 -20.37
C ASN A 74 -22.97 16.58 -21.64
N SER A 75 -23.65 16.55 -22.79
CA SER A 75 -23.27 17.39 -23.92
C SER A 75 -23.78 18.81 -23.62
N THR A 76 -22.87 19.76 -23.44
CA THR A 76 -23.00 21.11 -23.98
C THR A 76 -21.62 21.76 -24.00
N ALA A 77 -21.20 22.16 -25.20
CA ALA A 77 -20.05 23.01 -25.42
C ALA A 77 -20.30 24.43 -24.85
N VAL A 78 -19.22 25.22 -24.74
CA VAL A 78 -19.07 26.62 -25.20
C VAL A 78 -18.23 27.49 -24.22
N THR A 79 -17.01 27.84 -24.69
CA THR A 79 -16.12 29.02 -24.50
C THR A 79 -15.97 29.82 -23.19
N ALA A 80 -14.70 30.12 -22.87
CA ALA A 80 -14.18 31.19 -21.98
C ALA A 80 -14.44 32.62 -22.55
N PRO A 81 -14.23 33.78 -21.85
CA PRO A 81 -12.99 34.15 -21.11
C PRO A 81 -13.11 35.04 -19.81
N THR A 82 -12.02 35.04 -19.05
CA THR A 82 -11.33 36.09 -18.23
C THR A 82 -12.08 37.33 -17.70
N THR A 83 -11.93 37.69 -16.39
CA THR A 83 -11.11 38.83 -15.84
C THR A 83 -11.31 39.09 -14.33
N ALA A 84 -10.18 39.20 -13.61
CA ALA A 84 -9.79 39.75 -12.28
C ALA A 84 -10.77 40.38 -11.26
N ALA A 85 -10.55 40.11 -9.95
CA ALA A 85 -10.08 41.09 -8.93
C ALA A 85 -9.97 40.55 -7.47
N THR A 86 -8.80 40.80 -6.84
CA THR A 86 -8.51 41.28 -5.46
C THR A 86 -8.84 40.46 -4.18
N VAL A 87 -7.76 39.91 -3.60
CA VAL A 87 -7.29 39.87 -2.18
C VAL A 87 -8.26 39.45 -1.06
N LEU A 88 -8.03 38.24 -0.53
CA LEU A 88 -8.00 38.00 0.92
C LEU A 88 -6.88 36.97 1.21
N ASP A 89 -5.99 37.34 2.12
CA ASP A 89 -4.89 36.52 2.61
C ASP A 89 -5.44 35.32 3.40
N THR A 90 -5.56 34.19 2.71
CA THR A 90 -5.68 32.86 3.28
C THR A 90 -4.87 31.95 2.37
N MET A 91 -3.95 31.17 2.94
CA MET A 91 -3.05 30.29 2.21
C MET A 91 -3.87 29.28 1.39
N THR A 92 -4.06 29.64 0.12
CA THR A 92 -5.01 28.98 -0.78
C THR A 92 -4.31 27.76 -1.36
N ILE A 93 -4.86 26.58 -1.11
CA ILE A 93 -4.41 25.33 -1.75
C ILE A 93 -4.70 25.47 -3.25
N ILE A 94 -3.65 25.70 -4.05
CA ILE A 94 -3.73 25.74 -5.51
C ILE A 94 -3.69 24.28 -6.01
N GLY A 95 -4.86 23.70 -6.24
CA GLY A 95 -5.05 22.35 -6.77
C GLY A 95 -6.53 22.08 -7.08
N PRO A 96 -6.85 21.03 -7.87
CA PRO A 96 -8.23 20.70 -8.19
C PRO A 96 -9.04 20.54 -6.91
N LYS A 97 -10.04 21.40 -6.75
CA LYS A 97 -10.91 21.44 -5.58
C LYS A 97 -11.66 20.11 -5.55
N LEU A 98 -11.30 19.25 -4.59
CA LEU A 98 -12.04 18.02 -4.33
C LEU A 98 -13.52 18.40 -4.12
N PRO A 99 -14.49 17.61 -4.63
CA PRO A 99 -15.88 17.76 -4.23
C PRO A 99 -15.89 17.76 -2.70
N ASN A 100 -16.47 18.79 -2.08
CA ASN A 100 -16.49 18.95 -0.62
C ASN A 100 -17.12 17.70 0.01
N PHE A 101 -16.28 16.74 0.40
CA PHE A 101 -16.63 15.66 1.28
C PHE A 101 -16.07 16.09 2.63
N ASP A 102 -16.95 16.30 3.61
CA ASP A 102 -16.59 16.63 4.98
C ASP A 102 -15.78 15.48 5.59
N LEU A 103 -14.49 15.42 5.28
CA LEU A 103 -13.50 14.67 6.02
C LEU A 103 -13.55 15.18 7.46
N GLN A 104 -13.99 14.31 8.37
CA GLN A 104 -14.05 14.64 9.78
C GLN A 104 -12.65 14.96 10.28
N THR A 105 -12.49 16.10 10.96
CA THR A 105 -11.20 16.49 11.51
C THR A 105 -10.78 15.52 12.61
N PHE A 106 -9.63 14.88 12.45
CA PHE A 106 -9.11 13.93 13.41
C PHE A 106 -8.35 14.65 14.53
N ARG A 107 -8.81 14.50 15.78
CA ARG A 107 -8.24 15.20 16.94
C ARG A 107 -7.25 14.37 17.77
N GLY A 108 -7.09 13.08 17.45
CA GLY A 108 -6.28 12.13 18.21
C GLY A 108 -7.06 10.95 18.80
N ASP A 109 -8.37 10.84 18.57
CA ASP A 109 -9.20 9.78 19.13
C ASP A 109 -8.92 8.42 18.46
N ILE A 110 -8.21 7.54 19.15
CA ILE A 110 -7.81 6.20 18.66
C ILE A 110 -8.95 5.40 17.99
N PRO A 111 -10.19 5.33 18.52
CA PRO A 111 -11.26 4.58 17.84
C PRO A 111 -11.73 5.20 16.53
N GLU A 112 -11.55 6.51 16.35
CA GLU A 112 -11.95 7.23 15.13
C GLU A 112 -10.85 7.20 14.06
N TRP A 113 -9.62 6.83 14.42
CA TRP A 113 -8.47 6.79 13.53
C TRP A 113 -8.69 5.87 12.33
N SER A 114 -9.29 4.69 12.51
CA SER A 114 -9.50 3.74 11.41
C SER A 114 -10.48 4.30 10.37
N ALA A 115 -11.57 4.91 10.81
CA ALA A 115 -12.56 5.52 9.93
C ALA A 115 -12.00 6.74 9.20
N PHE A 116 -11.25 7.59 9.93
CA PHE A 116 -10.55 8.72 9.35
C PHE A 116 -9.54 8.28 8.29
N TRP A 117 -8.70 7.30 8.61
CA TRP A 117 -7.63 6.86 7.72
C TRP A 117 -8.19 6.22 6.44
N GLU A 118 -9.22 5.37 6.53
CA GLU A 118 -9.88 4.82 5.33
C GLU A 118 -10.45 5.93 4.44
N GLN A 119 -11.12 6.92 5.03
CA GLN A 119 -11.67 8.04 4.26
C GLN A 119 -10.58 8.90 3.62
N PHE A 120 -9.51 9.21 4.37
CA PHE A 120 -8.35 9.97 3.87
C PHE A 120 -7.60 9.22 2.78
N GLU A 121 -7.47 7.90 2.90
CA GLU A 121 -6.78 7.06 1.94
C GLU A 121 -7.49 7.05 0.59
N GLN A 122 -8.81 6.88 0.58
CA GLN A 122 -9.63 6.87 -0.63
C GLN A 122 -9.72 8.24 -1.32
N THR A 123 -9.69 9.33 -0.55
CA THR A 123 -9.94 10.68 -1.07
C THR A 123 -8.67 11.44 -1.45
N VAL A 124 -7.61 11.31 -0.65
CA VAL A 124 -6.38 12.09 -0.78
C VAL A 124 -5.20 11.21 -1.16
N HIS A 125 -5.01 10.06 -0.48
CA HIS A 125 -3.80 9.24 -0.70
C HIS A 125 -3.80 8.55 -2.07
N LEU A 126 -4.90 7.91 -2.44
CA LEU A 126 -5.09 7.19 -3.71
C LEU A 126 -5.37 8.11 -4.91
N ASN A 127 -5.62 9.40 -4.67
CA ASN A 127 -5.87 10.36 -5.73
C ASN A 127 -4.55 10.77 -6.42
N ASN A 128 -4.36 10.29 -7.65
CA ASN A 128 -3.18 10.60 -8.47
C ASN A 128 -3.19 12.01 -9.07
N ALA A 129 -4.30 12.75 -8.99
CA ALA A 129 -4.37 14.14 -9.44
C ALA A 129 -3.74 15.13 -8.43
N LEU A 130 -3.44 14.67 -7.20
CA LEU A 130 -2.84 15.49 -6.15
C LEU A 130 -1.33 15.21 -6.06
N SER A 131 -0.53 16.26 -6.00
CA SER A 131 0.91 16.14 -5.72
C SER A 131 1.13 15.68 -4.27
N THR A 132 2.25 15.01 -4.00
CA THR A 132 2.64 14.57 -2.65
C THR A 132 2.63 15.74 -1.65
N MET A 133 3.10 16.91 -2.08
CA MET A 133 3.07 18.13 -1.28
C MET A 133 1.63 18.59 -0.99
N THR A 134 0.75 18.58 -1.98
CA THR A 134 -0.68 18.91 -1.79
C THR A 134 -1.36 17.93 -0.85
N LYS A 135 -1.06 16.63 -0.94
CA LYS A 135 -1.56 15.60 -0.01
C LYS A 135 -1.10 15.86 1.43
N PHE A 136 0.13 16.33 1.63
CA PHE A 136 0.63 16.72 2.95
C PHE A 136 -0.14 17.90 3.53
N PHE A 137 -0.47 18.91 2.72
CA PHE A 137 -1.29 20.04 3.18
C PHE A 137 -2.72 19.63 3.54
N TYR A 138 -3.32 18.71 2.77
CA TYR A 138 -4.62 18.14 3.14
C TYR A 138 -4.54 17.36 4.45
N LEU A 139 -3.49 16.54 4.63
CA LEU A 139 -3.26 15.82 5.89
C LEU A 139 -3.20 16.79 7.07
N TRP A 140 -2.44 17.89 6.96
CA TRP A 140 -2.38 18.91 7.99
C TRP A 140 -3.76 19.52 8.26
N HIS A 141 -4.50 19.90 7.22
CA HIS A 141 -5.79 20.57 7.38
C HIS A 141 -6.83 19.72 8.12
N TYR A 142 -6.79 18.40 7.92
CA TYR A 142 -7.72 17.48 8.57
C TYR A 142 -7.22 16.92 9.90
N LEU A 143 -6.01 17.28 10.33
CA LEU A 143 -5.47 16.92 11.64
C LEU A 143 -5.62 18.11 12.60
N ALA A 144 -6.07 17.83 13.81
CA ALA A 144 -6.18 18.78 14.90
C ALA A 144 -5.73 18.15 16.22
N GLY A 145 -5.61 18.98 17.26
CA GLY A 145 -5.34 18.52 18.63
C GLY A 145 -4.02 17.75 18.76
N GLU A 146 -4.09 16.58 19.39
CA GLU A 146 -2.94 15.73 19.68
C GLU A 146 -2.30 15.19 18.40
N ALA A 147 -3.12 14.83 17.41
CA ALA A 147 -2.63 14.31 16.14
C ALA A 147 -1.86 15.37 15.33
N ALA A 148 -2.29 16.63 15.38
CA ALA A 148 -1.57 17.74 14.74
C ALA A 148 -0.28 18.12 15.49
N ALA A 149 -0.25 18.01 16.82
CA ALA A 149 0.95 18.28 17.61
C ALA A 149 2.10 17.33 17.23
N GLU A 150 1.76 16.08 16.93
CA GLU A 150 2.72 15.04 16.58
C GLU A 150 3.42 15.29 15.24
N ILE A 151 2.69 15.83 14.25
CA ILE A 151 3.24 16.16 12.93
C ILE A 151 3.79 17.58 12.81
N PHE A 152 3.56 18.46 13.81
CA PHE A 152 4.00 19.87 13.77
C PHE A 152 5.53 20.03 13.66
N GLY A 153 6.30 19.03 14.08
CA GLY A 153 7.76 19.02 13.98
C GLY A 153 8.33 18.60 12.62
N PHE A 154 7.49 18.20 11.66
CA PHE A 154 7.96 17.69 10.36
C PHE A 154 8.22 18.83 9.38
N PRO A 155 9.37 18.82 8.66
CA PRO A 155 9.61 19.75 7.57
C PRO A 155 8.59 19.54 6.44
N THR A 156 8.17 20.62 5.77
CA THR A 156 7.29 20.57 4.59
C THR A 156 8.07 20.06 3.35
N SER A 157 8.46 18.79 3.38
CA SER A 157 9.14 18.09 2.28
C SER A 157 8.35 16.86 1.87
N GLU A 158 8.43 16.46 0.60
CA GLU A 158 7.72 15.28 0.07
C GLU A 158 8.12 13.98 0.78
N SER A 159 9.39 13.86 1.17
CA SER A 159 9.88 12.71 1.96
C SER A 159 9.20 12.65 3.34
N CYS A 160 8.93 13.81 3.93
CA CYS A 160 8.37 13.92 5.28
C CYS A 160 6.89 13.54 5.32
N PHE A 161 6.16 13.58 4.21
CA PHE A 161 4.78 13.08 4.16
C PHE A 161 4.69 11.58 4.42
N VAL A 162 5.60 10.81 3.83
CA VAL A 162 5.66 9.36 4.03
C VAL A 162 5.99 9.04 5.48
N ASP A 163 6.93 9.78 6.07
CA ASP A 163 7.34 9.59 7.46
C ASP A 163 6.26 10.03 8.46
N ALA A 164 5.56 11.13 8.19
CA ALA A 164 4.43 11.60 8.99
C ALA A 164 3.29 10.56 9.02
N ILE A 165 2.94 9.96 7.87
CA ILE A 165 1.93 8.90 7.80
C ILE A 165 2.37 7.67 8.60
N LYS A 166 3.63 7.25 8.48
CA LYS A 166 4.16 6.11 9.24
C LYS A 166 4.07 6.35 10.74
N LEU A 167 4.43 7.56 11.19
CA LEU A 167 4.34 7.94 12.60
C LEU A 167 2.89 7.92 13.10
N LEU A 168 1.99 8.56 12.37
CA LEU A 168 0.55 8.59 12.68
C LEU A 168 -0.04 7.17 12.75
N LYS A 169 0.25 6.31 11.77
CA LYS A 169 -0.17 4.89 11.81
C LYS A 169 0.42 4.16 13.02
N GLY A 170 1.70 4.36 13.33
CA GLY A 170 2.32 3.72 14.51
C GLY A 170 1.68 4.14 15.84
N LEU A 171 1.25 5.39 15.96
CA LEU A 171 0.70 5.92 17.20
C LEU A 171 -0.77 5.61 17.40
N PHE A 172 -1.56 5.64 16.32
CA PHE A 172 -3.01 5.54 16.38
C PHE A 172 -3.57 4.22 15.82
N SER A 173 -2.82 3.44 15.02
CA SER A 173 -3.24 2.09 14.58
C SER A 173 -2.79 0.96 15.54
N ASP A 174 -2.11 1.27 16.65
CA ASP A 174 -1.70 0.22 17.59
C ASP A 174 -2.92 -0.38 18.30
N ARG A 175 -3.32 -1.58 17.87
CA ARG A 175 -4.43 -2.35 18.47
C ARG A 175 -4.26 -2.52 19.97
N ASN A 176 -3.04 -2.51 20.49
CA ASN A 176 -2.81 -2.60 21.93
C ASN A 176 -3.33 -1.37 22.67
N LYS A 177 -3.21 -0.16 22.10
CA LYS A 177 -3.76 1.06 22.72
C LYS A 177 -5.29 1.06 22.69
N ILE A 178 -5.90 0.54 21.64
CA ILE A 178 -7.37 0.35 21.55
C ILE A 178 -7.83 -0.63 22.63
N VAL A 179 -7.18 -1.79 22.75
CA VAL A 179 -7.48 -2.80 23.76
C VAL A 179 -7.26 -2.25 25.18
N GLN A 180 -6.18 -1.51 25.43
CA GLN A 180 -5.91 -0.85 26.71
C GLN A 180 -6.95 0.23 27.04
N HIS A 181 -7.37 1.03 26.06
CA HIS A 181 -8.44 2.00 26.22
C HIS A 181 -9.74 1.29 26.64
N HIS A 182 -10.16 0.24 25.93
CA HIS A 182 -11.34 -0.54 26.30
C HIS A 182 -11.21 -1.25 27.64
N LEU A 183 -10.05 -1.84 27.96
CA LEU A 183 -9.77 -2.46 29.26
C LEU A 183 -9.85 -1.44 30.39
N SER A 184 -9.30 -0.24 30.20
CA SER A 184 -9.36 0.84 31.19
C SER A 184 -10.79 1.34 31.38
N ALA A 185 -11.57 1.47 30.30
CA ALA A 185 -12.98 1.83 30.35
C ALA A 185 -13.80 0.78 31.10
N LEU A 186 -13.58 -0.51 30.83
CA LEU A 186 -14.20 -1.63 31.56
C LEU A 186 -13.80 -1.63 33.04
N ARG A 187 -12.52 -1.40 33.35
CA ARG A 187 -12.01 -1.36 34.73
C ARG A 187 -12.58 -0.18 35.52
N ASN A 188 -12.90 0.93 34.86
CA ASN A 188 -13.48 2.11 35.46
C ASN A 188 -15.02 2.07 35.53
N LEU A 189 -15.67 1.02 35.02
CA LEU A 189 -17.10 0.80 35.26
C LEU A 189 -17.31 0.60 36.77
N ARG A 190 -18.03 1.55 37.37
CA ARG A 190 -18.40 1.53 38.79
C ARG A 190 -19.10 0.21 39.10
N HIS A 191 -18.61 -0.51 40.11
CA HIS A 191 -19.27 -1.70 40.66
C HIS A 191 -20.76 -1.41 40.87
N VAL A 192 -21.61 -2.15 40.15
CA VAL A 192 -23.04 -2.15 40.41
C VAL A 192 -23.20 -2.66 41.84
N LYS A 193 -23.64 -1.80 42.76
CA LYS A 193 -24.06 -2.26 44.09
C LYS A 193 -25.11 -3.33 43.82
N ALA A 194 -24.80 -4.57 44.23
CA ALA A 194 -25.77 -5.64 44.31
C ALA A 194 -27.01 -5.06 45.01
N GLY A 195 -28.10 -4.90 44.25
CA GLY A 195 -29.36 -4.46 44.80
C GLY A 195 -29.66 -5.38 45.96
N SER A 196 -29.72 -4.80 47.16
CA SER A 196 -30.14 -5.49 48.37
C SER A 196 -31.45 -6.20 48.03
N VAL A 197 -31.41 -7.53 47.98
CA VAL A 197 -32.61 -8.35 47.95
C VAL A 197 -33.26 -8.14 49.31
N THR A 198 -34.07 -7.09 49.41
CA THR A 198 -34.92 -6.87 50.58
C THR A 198 -36.05 -7.87 50.44
N SER A 199 -35.87 -9.01 51.12
CA SER A 199 -36.90 -10.00 51.35
C SER A 199 -38.11 -9.29 51.92
N ILE A 200 -39.16 -9.16 51.10
CA ILE A 200 -40.47 -8.74 51.56
C ILE A 200 -41.17 -10.04 51.98
N TYR A 201 -41.05 -10.34 53.27
CA TYR A 201 -41.91 -11.29 53.98
C TYR A 201 -43.19 -10.56 54.43
#